data_AF-A0A7X6Y6C7-F1
#
_entry.id   AF-A0A7X6Y6C7-F1
#
_cell.length_a   1.000
_cell.length_b   1.000
_cell.length_c   1.000
_cell.angle_alpha   90.00
_cell.angle_beta   90.00
_cell.angle_gamma   90.00
#
_symmetry.space_group_name_H-M   'P 1'
#
loop_
_entity.id
_entity.type
_entity.pdbx_description
1 polymer ?
#
loop_
_entity_poly.entity_id
_entity_poly.type
_entity_poly.pdbx_seq_one_letter_code
_entity_poly.pdbx_strand_id
1 'polypeptide(L)'
;MKITFPHMGNLSLTAETLLKGIGLEVIVPPACSKKTLSLGVQHSPEFACLPLKINLGNYLEAYELGADTALMVGGIGPCRIGYYGAIQQEILRDLGIQMELIVLEPPDAHPRELWDKIRRLKKVSWKRVLEAIYLAWHKTRVMDLLEEKALILRAREANKGSIDQLLGEARLQLERTAKIAQIKWLGQDYLSQIESIKLDEERQTVKILLVGEIYTVLEPFVNLNLEKQLNSLGVEVLRPLFLSSWINEHLLGGILNIEGTKKARELAKPFLNSFVGGHGRETVGCSVQYAKRGIDGIIQIAPLTCMPEIVAHSVLPKVTEKYDVPTLTLYVDEQTGEAGLLTRLEAFADLVRYRQRRLKKNENHVFGY
;
A
#
# COMPACT_ATOMS: atom_id res chain seq x y z
N MET A 1 -13.97 -25.80 1.52
CA MET A 1 -13.32 -24.53 1.87
C MET A 1 -12.02 -24.39 1.11
N LYS A 2 -12.14 -23.71 -0.02
CA LYS A 2 -11.10 -23.21 -0.91
C LYS A 2 -11.10 -21.69 -0.75
N ILE A 3 -10.09 -21.18 -0.07
CA ILE A 3 -10.08 -19.81 0.43
C ILE A 3 -9.38 -18.85 -0.53
N THR A 4 -9.91 -17.65 -0.68
CA THR A 4 -9.31 -16.56 -1.44
C THR A 4 -9.22 -15.27 -0.61
N PHE A 5 -8.58 -14.25 -1.16
CA PHE A 5 -8.36 -12.93 -0.56
C PHE A 5 -8.12 -11.91 -1.68
N PRO A 6 -8.32 -10.60 -1.44
CA PRO A 6 -8.04 -9.58 -2.45
C PRO A 6 -6.54 -9.31 -2.59
N HIS A 7 -6.12 -8.78 -3.74
CA HIS A 7 -4.76 -8.25 -3.89
C HIS A 7 -4.62 -6.88 -3.24
N MET A 8 -3.43 -6.58 -2.73
CA MET A 8 -3.01 -5.27 -2.25
C MET A 8 -1.47 -5.29 -2.12
N GLY A 9 -0.76 -4.90 -3.18
CA GLY A 9 0.71 -4.99 -3.21
C GLY A 9 1.18 -6.42 -2.92
N ASN A 10 2.09 -6.60 -1.95
CA ASN A 10 2.62 -7.91 -1.57
C ASN A 10 1.70 -8.77 -0.69
N LEU A 11 0.44 -8.37 -0.45
CA LEU A 11 -0.48 -9.12 0.40
C LEU A 11 -0.64 -10.57 -0.06
N SER A 12 -0.59 -10.84 -1.36
CA SER A 12 -0.68 -12.20 -1.89
C SER A 12 0.40 -13.14 -1.35
N LEU A 13 1.66 -12.69 -1.29
CA LEU A 13 2.77 -13.46 -0.71
C LEU A 13 2.52 -13.77 0.77
N THR A 14 2.10 -12.77 1.53
CA THR A 14 1.87 -12.86 2.97
C THR A 14 0.68 -13.76 3.29
N ALA A 15 -0.47 -13.48 2.68
CA ALA A 15 -1.73 -14.18 2.92
C ALA A 15 -1.63 -15.63 2.44
N GLU A 16 -1.08 -15.89 1.27
CA GLU A 16 -0.89 -17.26 0.79
C GLU A 16 0.03 -18.07 1.71
N THR A 17 1.16 -17.50 2.12
CA THR A 17 2.10 -18.16 3.05
C THR A 17 1.41 -18.50 4.38
N LEU A 18 0.64 -17.55 4.93
CA LEU A 18 -0.08 -17.74 6.19
C LEU A 18 -1.17 -18.82 6.06
N LEU A 19 -2.05 -18.68 5.06
CA LEU A 19 -3.24 -19.52 4.90
C LEU A 19 -2.86 -20.97 4.54
N LYS A 20 -1.88 -21.17 3.64
CA LYS A 20 -1.31 -22.51 3.38
C LYS A 20 -0.64 -23.08 4.63
N GLY A 21 0.08 -22.25 5.38
CA GLY A 21 0.74 -22.65 6.63
C GLY A 21 -0.22 -23.17 7.69
N ILE A 22 -1.44 -22.61 7.77
CA ILE A 22 -2.51 -23.09 8.67
C ILE A 22 -3.37 -24.23 8.11
N GLY A 23 -2.99 -24.78 6.95
CA GLY A 23 -3.59 -25.98 6.35
C GLY A 23 -4.80 -25.72 5.46
N LEU A 24 -5.00 -24.49 4.98
CA LEU A 24 -6.07 -24.17 4.04
C LEU A 24 -5.63 -24.38 2.59
N GLU A 25 -6.57 -24.80 1.74
CA GLU A 25 -6.41 -24.75 0.29
C GLU A 25 -6.66 -23.32 -0.16
N VAL A 26 -5.66 -22.69 -0.79
CA VAL A 26 -5.68 -21.27 -1.14
C VAL A 26 -5.77 -21.12 -2.65
N ILE A 27 -6.75 -20.35 -3.11
CA ILE A 27 -6.93 -19.91 -4.49
C ILE A 27 -6.56 -18.44 -4.56
N VAL A 28 -5.36 -18.16 -5.08
CA VAL A 28 -4.89 -16.79 -5.30
C VAL A 28 -5.57 -16.27 -6.58
N PRO A 29 -6.29 -15.14 -6.53
CA PRO A 29 -6.87 -14.57 -7.75
C PRO A 29 -5.76 -14.14 -8.72
N PRO A 30 -6.05 -14.02 -10.02
CA PRO A 30 -5.14 -13.39 -10.98
C PRO A 30 -4.75 -11.98 -10.51
N ALA A 31 -3.59 -11.48 -10.96
CA ALA A 31 -3.19 -10.11 -10.68
C ALA A 31 -4.25 -9.12 -11.20
N CYS A 32 -4.46 -8.02 -10.46
CA CYS A 32 -5.44 -7.02 -10.82
C CYS A 32 -5.23 -6.51 -12.25
N SER A 33 -6.33 -6.47 -13.01
CA SER A 33 -6.34 -6.12 -14.42
C SER A 33 -7.58 -5.33 -14.80
N LYS A 34 -7.65 -4.89 -16.06
CA LYS A 34 -8.88 -4.28 -16.61
C LYS A 34 -10.08 -5.22 -16.49
N LYS A 35 -9.88 -6.55 -16.57
CA LYS A 35 -10.95 -7.54 -16.35
C LYS A 35 -11.43 -7.46 -14.91
N THR A 36 -10.52 -7.51 -13.94
CA THR A 36 -10.81 -7.38 -12.51
C THR A 36 -11.63 -6.12 -12.21
N LEU A 37 -11.18 -4.97 -12.73
CA LEU A 37 -11.88 -3.70 -12.56
C LEU A 37 -13.28 -3.73 -13.20
N SER A 38 -13.39 -4.23 -14.43
CA SER A 38 -14.68 -4.26 -15.15
C SER A 38 -15.71 -5.11 -14.41
N LEU A 39 -15.32 -6.29 -13.93
CA LEU A 39 -16.17 -7.15 -13.11
C LEU A 39 -16.61 -6.44 -11.82
N GLY A 40 -15.68 -5.77 -11.14
CA GLY A 40 -15.96 -5.00 -9.94
C GLY A 40 -16.96 -3.87 -10.17
N VAL A 41 -16.74 -3.06 -11.20
CA VAL A 41 -17.57 -1.90 -11.57
C VAL A 41 -18.98 -2.33 -11.95
N GLN A 42 -19.11 -3.41 -12.73
CA GLN A 42 -20.41 -3.90 -13.24
C GLN A 42 -21.39 -4.24 -12.12
N HIS A 43 -20.90 -4.69 -10.96
CA HIS A 43 -21.72 -5.23 -9.88
C HIS A 43 -21.70 -4.39 -8.60
N SER A 44 -20.87 -3.35 -8.54
CA SER A 44 -20.77 -2.48 -7.36
C SER A 44 -21.62 -1.21 -7.50
N PRO A 45 -22.04 -0.60 -6.38
CA PRO A 45 -22.60 0.75 -6.41
C PRO A 45 -21.64 1.75 -7.06
N GLU A 46 -22.17 2.66 -7.87
CA GLU A 46 -21.39 3.67 -8.60
C GLU A 46 -20.46 4.48 -7.69
N PHE A 47 -21.01 4.98 -6.57
CA PHE A 47 -20.29 5.79 -5.57
C PHE A 47 -19.50 4.96 -4.54
N ALA A 48 -19.35 3.65 -4.75
CA ALA A 48 -18.41 2.87 -3.95
C ALA A 48 -16.97 3.26 -4.31
N CYS A 49 -16.11 3.37 -3.31
CA CYS A 49 -14.69 3.64 -3.57
C CYS A 49 -14.03 2.46 -4.29
N LEU A 50 -13.03 2.79 -5.11
CA LEU A 50 -12.35 1.85 -6.00
C LEU A 50 -11.87 0.54 -5.34
N PRO A 51 -11.35 0.52 -4.09
CA PRO A 51 -10.94 -0.73 -3.44
C PRO A 51 -12.08 -1.74 -3.27
N LEU A 52 -13.32 -1.30 -3.02
CA LEU A 52 -14.48 -2.20 -2.94
C LEU A 52 -14.70 -2.92 -4.28
N LYS A 53 -14.64 -2.15 -5.38
CA LYS A 53 -14.84 -2.63 -6.74
C LYS A 53 -13.75 -3.65 -7.11
N ILE A 54 -12.48 -3.33 -6.87
CA ILE A 54 -11.37 -4.25 -7.18
C ILE A 54 -11.44 -5.53 -6.35
N ASN A 55 -11.70 -5.42 -5.04
CA ASN A 55 -11.84 -6.60 -4.18
C ASN A 55 -12.96 -7.53 -4.68
N LEU A 56 -14.11 -6.96 -5.06
CA LEU A 56 -15.20 -7.75 -5.65
C LEU A 56 -14.76 -8.44 -6.94
N GLY A 57 -14.06 -7.72 -7.84
CA GLY A 57 -13.47 -8.30 -9.05
C GLY A 57 -12.53 -9.47 -8.76
N ASN A 58 -11.65 -9.34 -7.76
CA ASN A 58 -10.77 -10.43 -7.33
C ASN A 58 -11.58 -11.65 -6.83
N TYR A 59 -12.65 -11.44 -6.07
CA TYR A 59 -13.50 -12.53 -5.59
C TYR A 59 -14.23 -13.25 -6.72
N LEU A 60 -14.73 -12.51 -7.71
CA LEU A 60 -15.38 -13.09 -8.88
C LEU A 60 -14.38 -13.93 -9.70
N GLU A 61 -13.18 -13.42 -9.96
CA GLU A 61 -12.13 -14.19 -10.66
C GLU A 61 -11.66 -15.41 -9.85
N ALA A 62 -11.55 -15.29 -8.53
CA ALA A 62 -11.22 -16.43 -7.68
C ALA A 62 -12.35 -17.49 -7.64
N TYR A 63 -13.61 -17.06 -7.70
CA TYR A 63 -14.76 -17.97 -7.80
C TYR A 63 -14.72 -18.78 -9.10
N GLU A 64 -14.38 -18.15 -10.23
CA GLU A 64 -14.16 -18.84 -11.52
C GLU A 64 -13.08 -19.94 -11.41
N LEU A 65 -12.08 -19.73 -10.55
CA LEU A 65 -11.01 -20.70 -10.26
C LEU A 65 -11.41 -21.74 -9.19
N GLY A 66 -12.64 -21.66 -8.66
CA GLY A 66 -13.21 -22.62 -7.72
C GLY A 66 -13.07 -22.25 -6.25
N ALA A 67 -12.76 -20.99 -5.91
CA ALA A 67 -12.83 -20.52 -4.52
C ALA A 67 -14.29 -20.53 -4.02
N ASP A 68 -14.53 -21.01 -2.80
CA ASP A 68 -15.86 -21.07 -2.17
C ASP A 68 -15.97 -20.12 -0.96
N THR A 69 -14.85 -19.53 -0.53
CA THR A 69 -14.75 -18.68 0.66
C THR A 69 -13.77 -17.54 0.39
N ALA A 70 -14.13 -16.31 0.71
CA ALA A 70 -13.25 -15.14 0.63
C ALA A 70 -12.97 -14.56 2.02
N LEU A 71 -11.72 -14.15 2.25
CA LEU A 71 -11.34 -13.34 3.41
C LEU A 71 -11.43 -11.85 3.07
N MET A 72 -11.98 -11.09 3.99
CA MET A 72 -11.97 -9.63 3.97
C MET A 72 -11.52 -9.12 5.33
N VAL A 73 -10.77 -8.02 5.36
CA VAL A 73 -10.47 -7.31 6.60
C VAL A 73 -11.62 -6.38 6.96
N GLY A 74 -12.04 -6.38 8.22
CA GLY A 74 -13.01 -5.43 8.74
C GLY A 74 -12.38 -4.07 9.02
N GLY A 75 -13.16 -3.17 9.62
CA GLY A 75 -12.65 -1.86 9.98
C GLY A 75 -13.58 -1.12 10.93
N ILE A 76 -12.98 -0.25 11.73
CA ILE A 76 -13.68 0.52 12.77
C ILE A 76 -13.74 1.99 12.36
N GLY A 77 -14.85 2.62 12.70
CA GLY A 77 -15.02 4.06 12.56
C GLY A 77 -15.66 4.46 11.23
N PRO A 78 -15.50 5.72 10.82
CA PRO A 78 -16.31 6.30 9.75
C PRO A 78 -15.84 5.91 8.34
N CYS A 79 -14.83 5.03 8.21
CA CYS A 79 -14.38 4.52 6.93
C CYS A 79 -15.32 3.43 6.41
N ARG A 80 -15.63 3.46 5.11
CA ARG A 80 -16.54 2.50 4.47
C ARG A 80 -16.00 1.06 4.44
N ILE A 81 -14.71 0.83 4.68
CA ILE A 81 -14.12 -0.52 4.70
C ILE A 81 -14.84 -1.45 5.69
N GLY A 82 -15.36 -0.92 6.82
CA GLY A 82 -16.15 -1.70 7.78
C GLY A 82 -17.46 -2.26 7.21
N TYR A 83 -17.94 -1.75 6.08
CA TYR A 83 -19.15 -2.24 5.40
C TYR A 83 -18.86 -3.10 4.18
N TYR A 84 -17.59 -3.22 3.75
CA TYR A 84 -17.24 -3.93 2.51
C TYR A 84 -17.73 -5.36 2.51
N GLY A 85 -17.42 -6.12 3.57
CA GLY A 85 -17.78 -7.53 3.64
C GLY A 85 -19.28 -7.77 3.55
N ALA A 86 -20.10 -6.94 4.20
CA ALA A 86 -21.55 -7.05 4.14
C ALA A 86 -22.09 -6.72 2.73
N ILE A 87 -21.63 -5.61 2.14
CA ILE A 87 -22.08 -5.18 0.80
C ILE A 87 -21.68 -6.22 -0.25
N GLN A 88 -20.42 -6.69 -0.22
CA GLN A 88 -19.92 -7.67 -1.17
C GLN A 88 -20.62 -9.03 -1.00
N GLN A 89 -20.95 -9.43 0.22
CA GLN A 89 -21.69 -10.67 0.47
C GLN A 89 -23.10 -10.62 -0.13
N GLU A 90 -23.81 -9.50 -0.02
CA GLU A 90 -25.13 -9.32 -0.63
C GLU A 90 -25.04 -9.28 -2.16
N ILE A 91 -24.06 -8.56 -2.73
CA ILE A 91 -23.83 -8.57 -4.19
C ILE A 91 -23.60 -10.00 -4.70
N LEU A 92 -22.76 -10.79 -4.02
CA LEU A 92 -22.50 -12.17 -4.43
C LEU A 92 -23.75 -13.05 -4.34
N ARG A 93 -24.63 -12.82 -3.35
CA ARG A 93 -25.91 -13.52 -3.23
C ARG A 93 -26.86 -13.17 -4.38
N ASP A 94 -26.96 -11.89 -4.73
CA ASP A 94 -27.81 -11.42 -5.83
C ASP A 94 -27.36 -12.00 -7.18
N LEU A 95 -26.05 -12.25 -7.34
CA LEU A 95 -25.47 -12.91 -8.51
C LEU A 95 -25.62 -14.44 -8.49
N GLY A 96 -26.20 -15.02 -7.44
CA GLY A 96 -26.32 -16.48 -7.28
C GLY A 96 -24.99 -17.18 -7.00
N ILE A 97 -23.96 -16.44 -6.59
CA ILE A 97 -22.61 -16.96 -6.35
C ILE A 97 -22.53 -17.52 -4.94
N GLN A 98 -22.24 -18.82 -4.85
CA GLN A 98 -22.05 -19.53 -3.59
C GLN A 98 -20.64 -19.32 -3.04
N MET A 99 -20.38 -18.10 -2.55
CA MET A 99 -19.15 -17.74 -1.86
C MET A 99 -19.45 -17.14 -0.48
N GLU A 100 -18.80 -17.68 0.55
CA GLU A 100 -18.89 -17.14 1.91
C GLU A 100 -17.81 -16.08 2.13
N LEU A 101 -18.19 -14.89 2.61
CA LEU A 101 -17.25 -13.86 3.06
C LEU A 101 -17.03 -13.95 4.57
N ILE A 102 -15.79 -14.26 4.96
CA ILE A 102 -15.36 -14.23 6.35
C ILE A 102 -14.61 -12.92 6.59
N VAL A 103 -15.24 -12.01 7.34
CA VAL A 103 -14.67 -10.72 7.70
C VAL A 103 -13.84 -10.84 8.98
N LEU A 104 -12.55 -10.54 8.92
CA LEU A 104 -11.67 -10.50 10.08
C LEU A 104 -11.69 -9.08 10.67
N GLU A 105 -12.50 -8.89 11.70
CA GLU A 105 -12.62 -7.61 12.39
C GLU A 105 -11.36 -7.25 13.18
N PRO A 106 -11.02 -5.95 13.34
CA PRO A 106 -9.85 -5.56 14.11
C PRO A 106 -9.96 -6.00 15.58
N PRO A 107 -8.85 -6.47 16.19
CA PRO A 107 -8.86 -7.04 17.53
C PRO A 107 -9.27 -6.05 18.62
N ASP A 108 -9.04 -4.76 18.40
CA ASP A 108 -9.31 -3.70 19.39
C ASP A 108 -10.81 -3.44 19.60
N ALA A 109 -11.67 -3.78 18.64
CA ALA A 109 -13.13 -3.63 18.79
C ALA A 109 -13.87 -4.97 18.94
N HIS A 110 -13.47 -6.02 18.23
CA HIS A 110 -14.23 -7.27 18.15
C HIS A 110 -13.39 -8.53 18.46
N PRO A 111 -12.73 -8.60 19.63
CA PRO A 111 -11.75 -9.66 19.93
C PRO A 111 -12.36 -11.06 19.97
N ARG A 112 -13.59 -11.22 20.48
CA ARG A 112 -14.28 -12.53 20.57
C ARG A 112 -14.65 -13.07 19.18
N GLU A 113 -15.25 -12.23 18.36
CA GLU A 113 -15.68 -12.61 17.00
C GLU A 113 -14.49 -12.96 16.11
N LEU A 114 -13.42 -12.16 16.18
CA LEU A 114 -12.16 -12.44 15.50
C LEU A 114 -11.61 -13.81 15.93
N TRP A 115 -11.60 -14.08 17.24
CA TRP A 115 -11.10 -15.34 17.79
C TRP A 115 -11.91 -16.57 17.34
N ASP A 116 -13.24 -16.45 17.27
CA ASP A 116 -14.10 -17.54 16.80
C ASP A 116 -13.90 -17.82 15.31
N LYS A 117 -13.73 -16.78 14.49
CA LYS A 117 -13.37 -16.92 13.07
C LYS A 117 -11.98 -17.55 12.88
N ILE A 118 -10.98 -17.15 13.67
CA ILE A 118 -9.65 -17.77 13.65
C ILE A 118 -9.73 -19.26 14.02
N ARG A 119 -10.49 -19.61 15.06
CA ARG A 119 -10.70 -21.01 15.47
C ARG A 119 -11.35 -21.84 14.36
N ARG A 120 -12.31 -21.26 13.63
CA ARG A 120 -12.97 -21.90 12.49
C ARG A 120 -12.01 -22.14 11.32
N LEU A 121 -11.11 -21.20 11.05
CA LEU A 121 -10.15 -21.29 9.95
C LEU A 121 -8.95 -22.20 10.26
N LYS A 122 -8.59 -22.35 11.53
CA LYS A 122 -7.47 -23.15 11.99
C LYS A 122 -7.72 -24.65 11.75
N LYS A 123 -6.94 -25.27 10.86
CA LYS A 123 -6.92 -26.74 10.63
C LYS A 123 -5.72 -27.47 11.22
N VAL A 124 -4.80 -26.74 11.86
CA VAL A 124 -3.52 -27.25 12.38
C VAL A 124 -3.31 -26.89 13.84
N SER A 125 -2.24 -27.38 14.48
CA SER A 125 -1.91 -27.00 15.86
C SER A 125 -1.56 -25.51 16.01
N TRP A 126 -1.74 -24.93 17.21
CA TRP A 126 -1.39 -23.53 17.47
C TRP A 126 0.09 -23.22 17.23
N LYS A 127 0.98 -24.17 17.52
CA LYS A 127 2.40 -24.06 17.21
C LYS A 127 2.61 -23.79 15.72
N ARG A 128 1.93 -24.56 14.86
CA ARG A 128 2.03 -24.40 13.40
C ARG A 128 1.41 -23.10 12.89
N VAL A 129 0.35 -22.62 13.55
CA VAL A 129 -0.20 -21.27 13.29
C VAL A 129 0.84 -20.19 13.56
N LEU A 130 1.51 -20.24 14.72
CA LEU A 130 2.56 -19.28 15.07
C LEU A 130 3.76 -19.37 14.11
N GLU A 131 4.16 -20.57 13.71
CA GLU A 131 5.19 -20.78 12.69
C GLU A 131 4.80 -20.17 11.34
N ALA A 132 3.54 -20.32 10.91
CA ALA A 132 3.03 -19.74 9.67
C ALA A 132 2.99 -18.20 9.72
N ILE A 133 2.52 -17.62 10.83
CA ILE A 133 2.55 -16.17 11.06
C ILE A 133 3.98 -15.66 11.03
N TYR A 134 4.89 -16.32 11.74
CA TYR A 134 6.30 -15.94 11.79
C TYR A 134 6.95 -16.00 10.40
N LEU A 135 6.67 -17.05 9.62
CA LEU A 135 7.15 -17.20 8.25
C LEU A 135 6.62 -16.10 7.33
N ALA A 136 5.30 -15.88 7.33
CA ALA A 136 4.66 -14.84 6.51
C ALA A 136 5.19 -13.44 6.87
N TRP A 137 5.39 -13.17 8.16
CA TRP A 137 5.97 -11.92 8.64
C TRP A 137 7.38 -11.66 8.08
N HIS A 138 8.27 -12.65 8.15
CA HIS A 138 9.64 -12.50 7.63
C HIS A 138 9.67 -12.30 6.12
N LYS A 139 8.84 -13.02 5.36
CA LYS A 139 8.71 -12.79 3.90
C LYS A 139 8.23 -11.37 3.58
N THR A 140 7.21 -10.90 4.32
CA THR A 140 6.67 -9.54 4.15
C THR A 140 7.72 -8.49 4.42
N ARG A 141 8.48 -8.63 5.53
CA ARG A 141 9.52 -7.67 5.90
C ARG A 141 10.67 -7.62 4.90
N VAL A 142 11.05 -8.75 4.32
CA VAL A 142 12.05 -8.77 3.26
C VAL A 142 11.53 -8.00 2.04
N MET A 143 10.32 -8.31 1.56
CA MET A 143 9.77 -7.61 0.40
C MET A 143 9.62 -6.11 0.61
N ASP A 144 9.08 -5.67 1.75
CA ASP A 144 8.95 -4.24 2.05
C ASP A 144 10.30 -3.52 2.07
N LEU A 145 11.36 -4.16 2.60
CA LEU A 145 12.72 -3.60 2.63
C LEU A 145 13.30 -3.43 1.21
N LEU A 146 13.11 -4.44 0.36
CA LEU A 146 13.57 -4.39 -1.03
C LEU A 146 12.81 -3.33 -1.82
N GLU A 147 11.50 -3.23 -1.63
CA GLU A 147 10.68 -2.18 -2.24
C GLU A 147 11.10 -0.79 -1.80
N GLU A 148 11.30 -0.56 -0.50
CA GLU A 148 11.73 0.74 0.04
C GLU A 148 13.01 1.23 -0.65
N LYS A 149 13.96 0.33 -0.87
CA LYS A 149 15.22 0.63 -1.57
C LYS A 149 15.02 0.88 -3.05
N ALA A 150 14.16 0.08 -3.69
CA ALA A 150 13.81 0.25 -5.09
C ALA A 150 13.16 1.62 -5.37
N LEU A 151 12.31 2.12 -4.46
CA LEU A 151 11.65 3.43 -4.61
C LEU A 151 12.62 4.62 -4.64
N ILE A 152 13.83 4.44 -4.12
CA ILE A 152 14.88 5.45 -4.15
C ILE A 152 15.82 5.20 -5.33
N LEU A 153 16.39 4.00 -5.44
CA LEU A 153 17.46 3.71 -6.40
C LEU A 153 16.97 3.67 -7.85
N ARG A 154 15.70 3.25 -8.09
CA ARG A 154 15.11 3.23 -9.44
C ARG A 154 15.05 4.62 -10.08
N ALA A 155 15.03 5.68 -9.28
CA ALA A 155 15.10 7.05 -9.79
C ALA A 155 16.39 7.34 -10.58
N ARG A 156 17.48 6.61 -10.27
CA ARG A 156 18.81 6.77 -10.87
C ARG A 156 19.29 5.52 -11.58
N GLU A 157 18.44 4.53 -11.82
CA GLU A 157 18.83 3.30 -12.51
C GLU A 157 19.32 3.58 -13.94
N ALA A 158 20.56 3.22 -14.25
CA ALA A 158 21.13 3.41 -15.59
C ALA A 158 20.53 2.43 -16.61
N ASN A 159 20.32 1.17 -16.20
CA ASN A 159 19.75 0.11 -17.03
C ASN A 159 18.30 -0.14 -16.61
N LYS A 160 17.34 0.57 -17.22
CA LYS A 160 15.92 0.53 -16.85
C LYS A 160 15.39 -0.91 -16.75
N GLY A 161 14.77 -1.24 -15.62
CA GLY A 161 14.09 -2.51 -15.36
C GLY A 161 14.93 -3.56 -14.63
N SER A 162 16.21 -3.29 -14.34
CA SER A 162 17.08 -4.23 -13.60
C SER A 162 16.58 -4.43 -12.16
N ILE A 163 16.19 -3.36 -11.47
CA ILE A 163 15.61 -3.40 -10.13
C ILE A 163 14.27 -4.16 -10.14
N ASP A 164 13.43 -3.92 -11.15
CA ASP A 164 12.14 -4.59 -11.26
C ASP A 164 12.29 -6.10 -11.49
N GLN A 165 13.30 -6.49 -12.28
CA GLN A 165 13.67 -7.90 -12.45
C GLN A 165 14.09 -8.52 -11.11
N LEU A 166 15.00 -7.88 -10.37
CA LEU A 166 15.46 -8.38 -9.06
C LEU A 166 14.31 -8.51 -8.05
N LEU A 167 13.39 -7.54 -8.01
CA LEU A 167 12.20 -7.62 -7.14
C LEU A 167 11.29 -8.80 -7.52
N GLY A 168 11.08 -9.03 -8.83
CA GLY A 168 10.29 -10.16 -9.32
C GLY A 168 10.93 -11.50 -8.97
N GLU A 169 12.25 -11.62 -9.15
CA GLU A 169 13.01 -12.81 -8.78
C GLU A 169 12.98 -13.07 -7.27
N ALA A 170 13.22 -12.04 -6.46
CA ALA A 170 13.14 -12.10 -5.00
C ALA A 170 11.78 -12.61 -4.54
N ARG A 171 10.68 -12.07 -5.11
CA ARG A 171 9.32 -12.52 -4.81
C ARG A 171 9.13 -14.01 -5.10
N LEU A 172 9.51 -14.48 -6.29
CA LEU A 172 9.40 -15.90 -6.67
C LEU A 172 10.23 -16.83 -5.78
N GLN A 173 11.44 -16.42 -5.39
CA GLN A 173 12.28 -17.19 -4.47
C GLN A 173 11.68 -17.24 -3.06
N LEU A 174 11.14 -16.13 -2.57
CA LEU A 174 10.47 -16.05 -1.28
C LEU A 174 9.21 -16.90 -1.23
N GLU A 175 8.40 -16.94 -2.30
CA GLU A 175 7.21 -17.81 -2.39
C GLU A 175 7.57 -19.27 -2.08
N ARG A 176 8.67 -19.76 -2.67
CA ARG A 176 9.14 -21.15 -2.57
C ARG A 176 9.90 -21.45 -1.28
N THR A 177 10.36 -20.44 -0.55
CA THR A 177 11.22 -20.63 0.63
C THR A 177 10.39 -20.81 1.90
N ALA A 178 10.67 -21.87 2.66
CA ALA A 178 10.00 -22.17 3.93
C ALA A 178 10.90 -22.00 5.17
N LYS A 179 12.21 -21.81 5.00
CA LYS A 179 13.17 -21.67 6.11
C LYS A 179 13.51 -20.21 6.36
N ILE A 180 13.40 -19.77 7.61
CA ILE A 180 13.64 -18.38 8.03
C ILE A 180 15.08 -17.93 7.77
N ALA A 181 16.07 -18.78 8.04
CA ALA A 181 17.48 -18.45 7.77
C ALA A 181 17.71 -18.15 6.28
N GLN A 182 17.08 -18.93 5.39
CA GLN A 182 17.15 -18.72 3.95
C GLN A 182 16.42 -17.45 3.53
N ILE A 183 15.24 -17.15 4.10
CA ILE A 183 14.52 -15.88 3.83
C ILE A 183 15.38 -14.67 4.19
N LYS A 184 16.02 -14.68 5.36
CA LYS A 184 16.91 -13.60 5.80
C LYS A 184 18.11 -13.45 4.87
N TRP A 185 18.72 -14.57 4.49
CA TRP A 185 19.83 -14.58 3.54
C TRP A 185 19.41 -14.01 2.18
N LEU A 186 18.29 -14.49 1.61
CA LEU A 186 17.73 -13.97 0.35
C LEU A 186 17.48 -12.46 0.43
N GLY A 187 16.93 -11.98 1.55
CA GLY A 187 16.72 -10.54 1.74
C GLY A 187 18.00 -9.73 1.74
N GLN A 188 19.08 -10.23 2.37
CA GLN A 188 20.39 -9.58 2.34
C GLN A 188 21.04 -9.65 0.95
N ASP A 189 20.92 -10.78 0.29
CA ASP A 189 21.48 -11.03 -1.04
C ASP A 189 20.86 -10.11 -2.08
N TYR A 190 19.53 -10.12 -2.21
CA TYR A 190 18.81 -9.23 -3.14
C TYR A 190 18.96 -7.75 -2.79
N LEU A 191 19.04 -7.40 -1.50
CA LEU A 191 19.33 -6.03 -1.10
C LEU A 191 20.72 -5.58 -1.60
N SER A 192 21.73 -6.42 -1.41
CA SER A 192 23.09 -6.12 -1.87
C SER A 192 23.15 -5.99 -3.39
N GLN A 193 22.43 -6.86 -4.12
CA GLN A 193 22.32 -6.77 -5.58
C GLN A 193 21.66 -5.46 -6.02
N ILE A 194 20.53 -5.09 -5.40
CA ILE A 194 19.83 -3.81 -5.69
C ILE A 194 20.72 -2.60 -5.39
N GLU A 195 21.45 -2.61 -4.27
CA GLU A 195 22.37 -1.53 -3.90
C GLU A 195 23.61 -1.46 -4.81
N SER A 196 23.97 -2.56 -5.47
CA SER A 196 25.10 -2.63 -6.41
C SER A 196 24.74 -2.32 -7.87
N ILE A 197 23.46 -2.07 -8.17
CA ILE A 197 23.03 -1.73 -9.53
C ILE A 197 23.73 -0.46 -10.01
N LYS A 198 24.09 -0.45 -11.29
CA LYS A 198 24.68 0.73 -11.93
C LYS A 198 23.70 1.90 -11.92
N LEU A 199 24.09 3.00 -11.29
CA LEU A 199 23.34 4.24 -11.24
C LEU A 199 23.89 5.27 -12.23
N ASP A 200 23.01 6.16 -12.68
CA ASP A 200 23.34 7.41 -13.36
C ASP A 200 23.57 8.50 -12.30
N GLU A 201 24.84 8.71 -11.94
CA GLU A 201 25.26 9.67 -10.91
C GLU A 201 25.03 11.13 -11.32
N GLU A 202 24.93 11.42 -12.62
CA GLU A 202 24.68 12.78 -13.13
C GLU A 202 23.19 13.14 -13.09
N ARG A 203 22.32 12.16 -12.87
CA ARG A 203 20.89 12.36 -12.86
C ARG A 203 20.45 13.16 -11.65
N GLN A 204 19.98 14.37 -11.90
CA GLN A 204 19.37 15.20 -10.85
C GLN A 204 18.07 14.57 -10.35
N THR A 205 18.02 14.31 -9.04
CA THR A 205 16.83 13.80 -8.36
C THR A 205 16.17 14.83 -7.46
N VAL A 206 14.87 14.60 -7.22
CA VAL A 206 14.09 15.26 -6.16
C VAL A 206 13.41 14.21 -5.31
N LYS A 207 13.16 14.51 -4.04
CA LYS A 207 12.55 13.62 -3.06
C LYS A 207 11.09 14.00 -2.88
N ILE A 208 10.19 13.09 -3.24
CA ILE A 208 8.76 13.31 -3.08
C ILE A 208 8.20 12.28 -2.10
N LEU A 209 7.44 12.76 -1.12
CA LEU A 209 6.68 11.93 -0.21
C LEU A 209 5.40 11.45 -0.92
N LEU A 210 5.15 10.14 -0.92
CA LEU A 210 3.87 9.55 -1.32
C LEU A 210 3.08 9.15 -0.07
N VAL A 211 1.89 9.73 0.08
CA VAL A 211 0.92 9.45 1.16
C VAL A 211 -0.47 9.22 0.56
N GLY A 212 -1.38 8.66 1.34
CA GLY A 212 -2.72 8.39 0.85
C GLY A 212 -3.44 7.25 1.53
N GLU A 213 -4.51 6.82 0.87
CA GLU A 213 -5.28 5.65 1.26
C GLU A 213 -4.48 4.37 0.98
N ILE A 214 -4.40 3.45 1.95
CA ILE A 214 -3.51 2.29 1.90
C ILE A 214 -3.65 1.45 0.64
N TYR A 215 -4.88 1.08 0.27
CA TYR A 215 -5.09 0.17 -0.84
C TYR A 215 -4.58 0.81 -2.13
N THR A 216 -4.93 2.07 -2.34
CA THR A 216 -4.51 2.86 -3.50
C THR A 216 -3.01 3.10 -3.54
N VAL A 217 -2.39 3.34 -2.38
CA VAL A 217 -0.94 3.50 -2.28
C VAL A 217 -0.21 2.20 -2.61
N LEU A 218 -0.72 1.05 -2.15
CA LEU A 218 -0.01 -0.23 -2.25
C LEU A 218 -0.30 -1.02 -3.53
N GLU A 219 -1.48 -0.90 -4.14
CA GLU A 219 -1.89 -1.72 -5.29
C GLU A 219 -1.44 -1.08 -6.63
N PRO A 220 -0.43 -1.64 -7.33
CA PRO A 220 0.16 -1.01 -8.50
C PRO A 220 -0.81 -0.86 -9.68
N PHE A 221 -1.77 -1.77 -9.84
CA PHE A 221 -2.77 -1.65 -10.89
C PHE A 221 -3.67 -0.42 -10.66
N VAL A 222 -4.08 -0.20 -9.40
CA VAL A 222 -5.01 0.88 -9.04
C VAL A 222 -4.38 2.26 -9.15
N ASN A 223 -3.10 2.40 -8.79
CA ASN A 223 -2.40 3.67 -8.90
C ASN A 223 -1.65 3.85 -10.23
N LEU A 224 -1.85 2.95 -11.21
CA LEU A 224 -1.22 3.01 -12.52
C LEU A 224 0.32 3.02 -12.43
N ASN A 225 0.87 2.23 -11.50
CA ASN A 225 2.30 2.14 -11.21
C ASN A 225 2.95 3.49 -10.90
N LEU A 226 2.24 4.38 -10.20
CA LEU A 226 2.65 5.77 -9.94
C LEU A 226 4.08 5.89 -9.39
N GLU A 227 4.50 4.97 -8.52
CA GLU A 227 5.86 4.96 -7.97
C GLU A 227 6.93 4.78 -9.06
N LYS A 228 6.70 3.84 -9.98
CA LYS A 228 7.60 3.60 -11.12
C LYS A 228 7.59 4.78 -12.09
N GLN A 229 6.42 5.37 -12.32
CA GLN A 229 6.29 6.56 -13.17
C GLN A 229 7.11 7.73 -12.58
N LEU A 230 6.98 8.00 -11.29
CA LEU A 230 7.79 8.99 -10.58
C LEU A 230 9.30 8.68 -10.66
N ASN A 231 9.71 7.45 -10.41
CA ASN A 231 11.12 7.06 -10.56
C ASN A 231 11.61 7.28 -11.99
N SER A 232 10.79 6.99 -13.00
CA SER A 232 11.14 7.21 -14.41
C SER A 232 11.37 8.68 -14.73
N LEU A 233 10.75 9.58 -13.96
CA LEU A 233 10.97 11.02 -14.04
C LEU A 233 12.23 11.45 -13.29
N GLY A 234 12.88 10.61 -12.48
CA GLY A 234 14.02 10.98 -11.64
C GLY A 234 13.58 11.49 -10.27
N VAL A 235 12.46 10.98 -9.77
CA VAL A 235 11.96 11.26 -8.42
C VAL A 235 12.31 10.08 -7.51
N GLU A 236 13.00 10.36 -6.40
CA GLU A 236 13.16 9.44 -5.28
C GLU A 236 11.85 9.46 -4.47
N VAL A 237 11.15 8.33 -4.41
CA VAL A 237 9.85 8.25 -3.74
C VAL A 237 10.06 7.78 -2.30
N LEU A 238 9.61 8.59 -1.35
CA LEU A 238 9.56 8.21 0.06
C LEU A 238 8.12 7.85 0.39
N ARG A 239 7.87 6.59 0.75
CA ARG A 239 6.54 6.10 1.16
C ARG A 239 6.64 5.48 2.54
N PRO A 240 6.08 6.08 3.61
CA PRO A 240 6.16 5.49 4.96
C PRO A 240 5.17 4.33 5.16
N LEU A 241 4.22 4.15 4.25
CA LEU A 241 3.16 3.16 4.37
C LEU A 241 3.53 1.87 3.61
N PHE A 242 3.92 0.83 4.34
CA PHE A 242 4.20 -0.51 3.82
C PHE A 242 3.29 -1.57 4.45
N LEU A 243 3.18 -2.74 3.81
CA LEU A 243 2.30 -3.80 4.27
C LEU A 243 2.63 -4.27 5.70
N SER A 244 3.90 -4.48 6.03
CA SER A 244 4.32 -4.88 7.38
C SER A 244 4.07 -3.81 8.43
N SER A 245 4.25 -2.53 8.07
CA SER A 245 3.95 -1.41 8.97
C SER A 245 2.45 -1.37 9.28
N TRP A 246 1.61 -1.61 8.27
CA TRP A 246 0.16 -1.66 8.42
C TRP A 246 -0.29 -2.88 9.23
N ILE A 247 0.24 -4.08 8.95
CA ILE A 247 -0.04 -5.32 9.70
C ILE A 247 0.33 -5.13 11.17
N ASN A 248 1.52 -4.59 11.46
CA ASN A 248 1.97 -4.35 12.83
C ASN A 248 0.98 -3.44 13.56
N GLU A 249 0.59 -2.34 12.93
CA GLU A 249 -0.28 -1.36 13.54
C GLU A 249 -1.72 -1.86 13.75
N HIS A 250 -2.32 -2.48 12.73
CA HIS A 250 -3.76 -2.78 12.73
C HIS A 250 -4.10 -4.20 13.19
N LEU A 251 -3.15 -5.14 13.12
CA LEU A 251 -3.36 -6.54 13.52
C LEU A 251 -2.57 -6.94 14.77
N LEU A 252 -1.43 -6.29 15.03
CA LEU A 252 -0.56 -6.60 16.18
C LEU A 252 -0.51 -5.47 17.22
N GLY A 253 -1.39 -4.47 17.15
CA GLY A 253 -1.46 -3.36 18.12
C GLY A 253 -0.19 -2.49 18.20
N GLY A 254 0.69 -2.57 17.19
CA GLY A 254 1.98 -1.88 17.15
C GLY A 254 3.03 -2.43 18.11
N ILE A 255 2.99 -3.73 18.43
CA ILE A 255 3.93 -4.39 19.37
C ILE A 255 5.35 -4.49 18.78
N LEU A 256 5.50 -4.56 17.46
CA LEU A 256 6.81 -4.68 16.82
C LEU A 256 7.45 -3.30 16.62
N ASN A 257 8.79 -3.24 16.82
CA ASN A 257 9.57 -2.01 16.70
C ASN A 257 9.81 -1.62 15.23
N ILE A 258 8.74 -1.26 14.54
CA ILE A 258 8.73 -0.67 13.19
C ILE A 258 8.28 0.78 13.33
N GLU A 259 8.85 1.68 12.53
CA GLU A 259 8.38 3.07 12.44
C GLU A 259 6.90 3.06 12.00
N GLY A 260 6.00 3.12 12.98
CA GLY A 260 4.55 3.10 12.78
C GLY A 260 3.97 4.50 12.76
N THR A 261 2.65 4.61 12.57
CA THR A 261 2.02 5.92 12.35
C THR A 261 1.69 6.70 13.64
N LYS A 262 2.01 6.16 14.83
CA LYS A 262 1.78 6.84 16.13
C LYS A 262 2.38 8.26 16.16
N LYS A 263 3.64 8.41 15.75
CA LYS A 263 4.30 9.73 15.69
C LYS A 263 3.64 10.65 14.66
N ALA A 264 3.28 10.12 13.50
CA ALA A 264 2.55 10.86 12.48
C ALA A 264 1.20 11.36 13.03
N ARG A 265 0.41 10.51 13.70
CA ARG A 265 -0.88 10.89 14.31
C ARG A 265 -0.76 11.99 15.36
N GLU A 266 0.33 12.05 16.11
CA GLU A 266 0.63 13.14 17.04
C GLU A 266 0.98 14.44 16.29
N LEU A 267 1.82 14.35 15.26
CA LEU A 267 2.18 15.49 14.41
C LEU A 267 0.99 16.04 13.61
N ALA A 268 -0.04 15.23 13.37
CA ALA A 268 -1.27 15.66 12.72
C ALA A 268 -2.15 16.55 13.60
N LYS A 269 -2.11 16.42 14.94
CA LYS A 269 -3.04 17.10 15.87
C LYS A 269 -3.23 18.60 15.64
N PRO A 270 -2.18 19.41 15.34
CA PRO A 270 -2.35 20.84 15.08
C PRO A 270 -3.16 21.17 13.81
N PHE A 271 -3.32 20.20 12.91
CA PHE A 271 -3.97 20.36 11.61
C PHE A 271 -5.26 19.53 11.48
N LEU A 272 -5.26 18.32 12.05
CA LEU A 272 -6.37 17.37 12.06
C LEU A 272 -6.36 16.59 13.39
N ASN A 273 -7.14 17.08 14.36
CA ASN A 273 -7.21 16.50 15.71
C ASN A 273 -8.29 15.40 15.85
N SER A 274 -9.18 15.26 14.86
CA SER A 274 -10.29 14.32 14.91
C SER A 274 -9.95 13.00 14.22
N PHE A 275 -10.46 11.88 14.75
CA PHE A 275 -10.41 10.59 14.05
C PHE A 275 -11.42 10.59 12.90
N VAL A 276 -10.92 10.48 11.67
CA VAL A 276 -11.71 10.53 10.44
C VAL A 276 -11.83 9.16 9.74
N GLY A 277 -11.40 8.09 10.41
CA GLY A 277 -11.29 6.75 9.80
C GLY A 277 -10.15 6.66 8.78
N GLY A 278 -9.89 5.47 8.25
CA GLY A 278 -8.88 5.25 7.22
C GLY A 278 -7.50 5.79 7.59
N HIS A 279 -6.80 6.39 6.62
CA HIS A 279 -5.42 6.89 6.77
C HIS A 279 -5.33 8.42 6.79
N GLY A 280 -6.44 9.15 6.94
CA GLY A 280 -6.45 10.61 6.76
C GLY A 280 -5.58 11.37 7.77
N ARG A 281 -5.50 10.90 9.03
CA ARG A 281 -4.62 11.50 10.05
C ARG A 281 -3.17 11.19 9.79
N GLU A 282 -2.89 9.99 9.33
CA GLU A 282 -1.59 9.46 8.98
C GLU A 282 -1.03 10.23 7.78
N THR A 283 -1.85 10.47 6.75
CA THR A 283 -1.51 11.31 5.59
C THR A 283 -1.07 12.71 6.02
N VAL A 284 -1.86 13.40 6.85
CA VAL A 284 -1.50 14.74 7.35
C VAL A 284 -0.24 14.69 8.24
N GLY A 285 -0.17 13.70 9.13
CA GLY A 285 0.93 13.52 10.06
C GLY A 285 2.27 13.26 9.40
N CYS A 286 2.29 12.34 8.43
CA CYS A 286 3.44 12.04 7.60
C CYS A 286 3.84 13.26 6.76
N SER A 287 2.87 13.98 6.19
CA SER A 287 3.14 15.22 5.47
C SER A 287 3.88 16.23 6.34
N VAL A 288 3.41 16.47 7.58
CA VAL A 288 4.09 17.34 8.55
C VAL A 288 5.47 16.80 8.93
N GLN A 289 5.59 15.49 9.17
CA GLN A 289 6.84 14.85 9.56
C GLN A 289 7.93 15.03 8.51
N TYR A 290 7.61 14.77 7.25
CA TYR A 290 8.57 14.83 6.15
C TYR A 290 8.80 16.26 5.66
N ALA A 291 7.80 17.14 5.74
CA ALA A 291 7.99 18.58 5.53
C ALA A 291 9.05 19.15 6.48
N LYS A 292 8.98 18.80 7.77
CA LYS A 292 10.03 19.16 8.77
C LYS A 292 11.41 18.56 8.48
N ARG A 293 11.48 17.48 7.71
CA ARG A 293 12.73 16.81 7.30
C ARG A 293 13.26 17.32 5.96
N GLY A 294 12.65 18.35 5.37
CA GLY A 294 13.10 18.94 4.11
C GLY A 294 12.77 18.12 2.87
N ILE A 295 11.58 17.50 2.82
CA ILE A 295 11.08 16.87 1.59
C ILE A 295 10.82 17.94 0.50
N ASP A 296 11.01 17.59 -0.77
CA ASP A 296 10.90 18.56 -1.87
C ASP A 296 9.46 18.75 -2.36
N GLY A 297 8.63 17.73 -2.20
CA GLY A 297 7.21 17.76 -2.54
C GLY A 297 6.43 16.61 -1.91
N ILE A 298 5.12 16.74 -1.90
CA ILE A 298 4.21 15.75 -1.31
C ILE A 298 3.12 15.41 -2.34
N ILE A 299 2.93 14.12 -2.60
CA ILE A 299 1.81 13.61 -3.40
C ILE A 299 0.89 12.83 -2.49
N GLN A 300 -0.37 13.24 -2.45
CA GLN A 300 -1.46 12.47 -1.86
C GLN A 300 -2.18 11.70 -2.97
N ILE A 301 -2.39 10.40 -2.78
CA ILE A 301 -3.21 9.57 -3.68
C ILE A 301 -4.37 8.90 -2.92
N ALA A 302 -5.56 8.94 -3.49
CA ALA A 302 -6.74 8.36 -2.85
C ALA A 302 -7.76 7.89 -3.90
N PRO A 303 -8.63 6.92 -3.57
CA PRO A 303 -9.74 6.62 -4.45
C PRO A 303 -10.77 7.75 -4.37
N LEU A 304 -11.44 8.03 -5.48
CA LEU A 304 -12.57 8.97 -5.50
C LEU A 304 -13.58 8.54 -4.41
N THR A 305 -14.19 9.53 -3.73
CA THR A 305 -15.12 9.36 -2.59
C THR A 305 -14.50 8.85 -1.27
N CYS A 306 -13.17 8.71 -1.18
CA CYS A 306 -12.51 8.37 0.08
C CYS A 306 -12.60 9.53 1.10
N MET A 307 -13.62 9.49 1.96
CA MET A 307 -13.89 10.55 2.93
C MET A 307 -12.68 10.90 3.82
N PRO A 308 -11.93 9.94 4.43
CA PRO A 308 -10.74 10.26 5.21
C PRO A 308 -9.70 11.10 4.46
N GLU A 309 -9.44 10.73 3.20
CA GLU A 309 -8.45 11.41 2.37
C GLU A 309 -8.98 12.72 1.79
N ILE A 310 -10.28 12.85 1.56
CA ILE A 310 -10.92 14.15 1.25
C ILE A 310 -10.73 15.14 2.41
N VAL A 311 -10.91 14.67 3.65
CA VAL A 311 -10.63 15.51 4.82
C VAL A 311 -9.14 15.86 4.88
N ALA A 312 -8.24 14.89 4.71
CA ALA A 312 -6.80 15.16 4.66
C ALA A 312 -6.43 16.18 3.58
N HIS A 313 -6.98 16.04 2.36
CA HIS A 313 -6.77 16.96 1.24
C HIS A 313 -7.18 18.39 1.61
N SER A 314 -8.34 18.57 2.27
CA SER A 314 -8.77 19.91 2.72
C SER A 314 -7.83 20.55 3.74
N VAL A 315 -7.00 19.75 4.41
CA VAL A 315 -6.05 20.17 5.45
C VAL A 315 -4.65 20.41 4.89
N LEU A 316 -4.22 19.67 3.86
CA LEU A 316 -2.88 19.76 3.27
C LEU A 316 -2.45 21.17 2.83
N PRO A 317 -3.31 22.07 2.30
CA PRO A 317 -2.94 23.44 1.99
C PRO A 317 -2.34 24.20 3.19
N LYS A 318 -2.82 23.96 4.41
CA LYS A 318 -2.25 24.56 5.64
C LYS A 318 -0.87 24.01 5.96
N VAL A 319 -0.63 22.73 5.64
CA VAL A 319 0.70 22.12 5.78
C VAL A 319 1.66 22.73 4.75
N THR A 320 1.21 22.89 3.50
CA THR A 320 1.95 23.55 2.43
C THR A 320 2.33 24.98 2.79
N GLU A 321 1.39 25.78 3.29
CA GLU A 321 1.65 27.16 3.71
C GLU A 321 2.66 27.23 4.86
N LYS A 322 2.46 26.40 5.89
CA LYS A 322 3.29 26.46 7.11
C LYS A 322 4.74 26.03 6.87
N TYR A 323 4.95 25.00 6.06
CA TYR A 323 6.27 24.40 5.86
C TYR A 323 6.88 24.76 4.50
N ASP A 324 6.17 25.57 3.70
CA ASP A 324 6.54 25.92 2.35
C ASP A 324 6.96 24.67 1.55
N VAL A 325 6.00 23.77 1.32
CA VAL A 325 6.22 22.52 0.57
C VAL A 325 5.06 22.26 -0.38
N PRO A 326 5.29 22.11 -1.71
CA PRO A 326 4.22 21.91 -2.66
C PRO A 326 3.53 20.55 -2.46
N THR A 327 2.22 20.54 -2.57
CA THR A 327 1.38 19.34 -2.49
C THR A 327 0.63 19.11 -3.81
N LEU A 328 0.44 17.85 -4.19
CA LEU A 328 -0.42 17.42 -5.30
C LEU A 328 -1.35 16.31 -4.81
N THR A 329 -2.65 16.48 -5.02
CA THR A 329 -3.64 15.42 -4.72
C THR A 329 -4.12 14.77 -6.02
N LEU A 330 -4.08 13.44 -6.03
CA LEU A 330 -4.50 12.58 -7.12
C LEU A 330 -5.66 11.69 -6.63
N TYR A 331 -6.84 11.89 -7.20
CA TYR A 331 -7.94 10.95 -7.04
C TYR A 331 -7.94 9.96 -8.20
N VAL A 332 -8.08 8.68 -7.88
CA VAL A 332 -8.19 7.60 -8.86
C VAL A 332 -9.56 6.92 -8.78
N ASP A 333 -10.06 6.49 -9.92
CA ASP A 333 -11.33 5.79 -10.12
C ASP A 333 -11.25 4.89 -11.37
N GLU A 334 -12.35 4.25 -11.72
CA GLU A 334 -12.43 3.37 -12.90
C GLU A 334 -12.24 4.09 -14.25
N GLN A 335 -12.35 5.42 -14.30
CA GLN A 335 -12.21 6.22 -15.53
C GLN A 335 -10.83 6.88 -15.65
N THR A 336 -9.97 6.70 -14.64
CA THR A 336 -8.68 7.39 -14.58
C THR A 336 -7.76 6.91 -15.71
N GLY A 337 -7.43 7.83 -16.61
CA GLY A 337 -6.53 7.59 -17.74
C GLY A 337 -5.06 7.78 -17.37
N GLU A 338 -4.21 6.85 -17.79
CA GLU A 338 -2.76 6.85 -17.55
C GLU A 338 -2.06 8.12 -18.08
N ALA A 339 -2.38 8.54 -19.30
CA ALA A 339 -1.77 9.72 -19.91
C ALA A 339 -2.02 11.00 -19.09
N GLY A 340 -3.25 11.19 -18.61
CA GLY A 340 -3.62 12.35 -17.80
C GLY A 340 -2.95 12.36 -16.43
N LEU A 341 -2.77 11.18 -15.82
CA LEU A 341 -2.00 11.05 -14.58
C LEU A 341 -0.53 11.41 -14.80
N LEU A 342 0.09 10.86 -15.84
CA LEU A 342 1.51 11.07 -16.15
C LEU A 342 1.84 12.55 -16.36
N THR A 343 1.05 13.27 -17.16
CA THR A 343 1.27 14.70 -17.40
C THR A 343 1.20 15.53 -16.11
N ARG A 344 0.33 15.16 -15.16
CA ARG A 344 0.25 15.82 -13.85
C ARG A 344 1.48 15.52 -12.99
N LEU A 345 1.98 14.29 -13.02
CA LEU A 345 3.23 13.90 -12.34
C LEU A 345 4.44 14.64 -12.90
N GLU A 346 4.55 14.74 -14.23
CA GLU A 346 5.59 15.49 -14.93
C GLU A 346 5.59 16.97 -14.52
N ALA A 347 4.43 17.63 -14.63
CA ALA A 347 4.29 19.04 -14.27
C ALA A 347 4.63 19.29 -12.79
N PHE A 348 4.24 18.38 -11.89
CA PHE A 348 4.56 18.50 -10.47
C PHE A 348 6.04 18.27 -10.18
N ALA A 349 6.67 17.28 -10.80
CA ALA A 349 8.10 17.04 -10.67
C ALA A 349 8.91 18.27 -11.15
N ASP A 350 8.49 18.91 -12.25
CA ASP A 350 9.15 20.11 -12.76
C ASP A 350 8.95 21.33 -11.86
N LEU A 351 7.76 21.51 -11.29
CA LEU A 351 7.50 22.53 -10.26
C LEU A 351 8.45 22.36 -9.07
N VAL A 352 8.57 21.13 -8.56
CA VAL A 352 9.44 20.79 -7.42
C VAL A 352 10.91 21.07 -7.74
N ARG A 353 11.39 20.66 -8.93
CA ARG A 353 12.76 20.95 -9.39
C ARG A 353 13.04 22.43 -9.52
N TYR A 354 12.10 23.18 -10.11
CA TYR A 354 12.24 24.61 -10.29
C TYR A 354 12.38 25.32 -8.94
N ARG A 355 11.53 24.95 -7.97
CA ARG A 355 11.59 25.42 -6.60
C ARG A 355 12.94 25.10 -5.94
N GLN A 356 13.41 23.86 -6.04
CA GLN A 356 14.72 23.43 -5.52
C GLN A 356 15.88 24.25 -6.10
N ARG A 357 15.89 24.50 -7.41
CA ARG A 357 16.90 25.35 -8.07
C ARG A 357 16.87 26.79 -7.56
N ARG A 358 15.69 27.34 -7.27
CA ARG A 358 15.55 28.69 -6.72
C ARG A 358 16.08 28.79 -5.29
N LEU A 359 15.76 27.82 -4.43
CA LEU A 359 16.24 27.80 -3.05
C LEU A 359 17.78 27.75 -2.99
N LYS A 360 18.41 26.88 -3.78
CA LYS A 360 19.88 26.79 -3.88
C LYS A 360 20.54 28.10 -4.36
N LYS A 361 19.91 28.81 -5.31
CA LYS A 361 20.41 30.13 -5.76
C LYS A 361 20.35 31.17 -4.64
N ASN A 362 19.28 31.18 -3.85
CA ASN A 362 19.13 32.11 -2.73
C ASN A 362 20.14 31.83 -1.60
N GLU A 363 20.40 30.56 -1.28
CA GLU A 363 21.43 30.19 -0.29
C GLU A 363 22.83 30.65 -0.71
N ASN A 364 23.20 30.45 -1.98
CA ASN A 364 24.48 30.92 -2.51
C ASN A 364 24.61 32.45 -2.51
N HIS A 365 23.50 33.20 -2.57
CA HIS A 365 23.51 34.65 -2.42
C HIS A 365 23.60 35.11 -0.95
N VAL A 366 23.13 34.31 0.01
CA VAL A 366 23.18 34.63 1.46
C VAL A 366 24.54 34.26 2.08
N PHE A 367 25.22 33.25 1.55
CA PHE A 367 26.56 32.82 2.00
C PHE A 367 27.70 33.22 1.04
N GLY A 368 27.44 34.18 0.15
CA GLY A 368 28.44 34.72 -0.78
C GLY A 368 29.46 35.62 -0.07
N TYR A 369 30.70 35.13 -0.04
CA TYR A 369 31.95 35.89 -0.03
C TYR A 369 31.98 37.01 -1.09
#